data_AF-A0AAP0HNR1-F1
#
_entry.id   AF-A0AAP0HNR1-F1
#
_cell.length_a   1.000
_cell.length_b   1.000
_cell.length_c   1.000
_cell.angle_alpha   90.00
_cell.angle_beta   90.00
_cell.angle_gamma   90.00
#
_symmetry.space_group_name_H-M   'P 1'
#
loop_
_entity.id
_entity.type
_entity.pdbx_description
1 polymer ?
#
loop_
_entity_poly.entity_id
_entity_poly.type
_entity_poly.pdbx_seq_one_letter_code
_entity_poly.pdbx_strand_id
1 'polypeptide(L)'
;MGQAIRKLFDTFFGNTEMRVVMLGLDAAGKTTILYKLHIGEVLSTVPTIAFWGPGIYVVDSLDRERIGKARAEFQAIIKDPFMLNCAILVFANKQDMKGAMTPMEVCEGLGLYNLKNKRWHIQGACALRGDGLYEGLDWLSGTLKEMKAAGYSSAGATSSF
;
A
#
# COMPACT_ATOMS: atom_id res chain seq x y z
N MET A 1 6.09 -15.42 -17.78
CA MET A 1 5.60 -14.67 -16.61
C MET A 1 4.62 -13.54 -16.95
N GLY A 2 4.67 -12.91 -18.15
CA GLY A 2 3.79 -11.77 -18.49
C GLY A 2 2.27 -12.01 -18.49
N GLN A 3 1.80 -13.25 -18.64
CA GLN A 3 0.35 -13.55 -18.62
C GLN A 3 -0.24 -13.73 -17.22
N ALA A 4 0.55 -14.18 -16.24
CA ALA A 4 0.11 -14.29 -14.85
C ALA A 4 -0.03 -12.89 -14.21
N ILE A 5 0.93 -12.01 -14.52
CA ILE A 5 0.93 -10.59 -14.14
C ILE A 5 -0.33 -9.89 -14.63
N ARG A 6 -0.63 -10.04 -15.92
CA ARG A 6 -1.81 -9.44 -16.54
C ARG A 6 -3.10 -10.02 -15.98
N LYS A 7 -3.20 -11.34 -15.78
CA LYS A 7 -4.39 -11.93 -15.13
C LYS A 7 -4.60 -11.46 -13.70
N LEU A 8 -3.55 -11.37 -12.90
CA LEU A 8 -3.68 -10.88 -11.53
C LEU A 8 -4.09 -9.41 -11.54
N PHE A 9 -3.44 -8.58 -12.36
CA PHE A 9 -3.81 -7.18 -12.56
C PHE A 9 -5.23 -7.01 -13.10
N ASP A 10 -5.64 -7.79 -14.10
CA ASP A 10 -7.00 -7.76 -14.64
C ASP A 10 -8.01 -8.28 -13.61
N THR A 11 -7.63 -9.16 -12.69
CA THR A 11 -8.48 -9.60 -11.57
C THR A 11 -8.48 -8.58 -10.41
N PHE A 12 -7.41 -7.80 -10.29
CA PHE A 12 -7.21 -6.78 -9.28
C PHE A 12 -7.89 -5.45 -9.64
N PHE A 13 -7.80 -5.07 -10.92
CA PHE A 13 -8.20 -3.80 -11.50
C PHE A 13 -9.34 -3.96 -12.52
N GLY A 14 -9.76 -5.18 -12.87
CA GLY A 14 -10.85 -5.40 -13.81
C GLY A 14 -12.23 -5.16 -13.18
N ASN A 15 -13.04 -4.40 -13.91
CA ASN A 15 -14.41 -3.96 -13.64
C ASN A 15 -14.65 -2.93 -12.53
N THR A 16 -13.64 -2.48 -11.79
CA THR A 16 -13.79 -1.36 -10.84
C THR A 16 -12.55 -0.48 -10.85
N GLU A 17 -12.73 0.82 -11.09
CA GLU A 17 -11.66 1.80 -10.89
C GLU A 17 -11.19 1.76 -9.43
N MET A 18 -10.03 1.16 -9.18
CA MET A 18 -9.43 1.15 -7.87
C MET A 18 -8.49 2.34 -7.74
N ARG A 19 -8.83 3.27 -6.85
CA ARG A 19 -7.95 4.38 -6.50
C ARG A 19 -7.05 3.93 -5.36
N VAL A 20 -5.74 3.97 -5.56
CA VAL A 20 -4.75 3.61 -4.53
C VAL A 20 -3.93 4.85 -4.18
N VAL A 21 -3.69 5.10 -2.90
CA VAL A 21 -2.77 6.14 -2.46
C VAL A 21 -1.45 5.51 -2.07
N MET A 22 -0.34 6.00 -2.63
CA MET A 22 1.01 5.55 -2.27
C MET A 22 1.72 6.62 -1.45
N LEU A 23 2.09 6.26 -0.23
CA LEU A 23 2.64 7.14 0.80
C LEU A 23 3.98 6.60 1.30
N GLY A 24 4.74 7.44 2.00
CA GLY A 24 6.07 7.09 2.51
C GLY A 24 7.05 8.24 2.37
N LEU A 25 8.18 8.15 3.08
CA LEU A 25 9.23 9.15 3.00
C LEU A 25 9.80 9.30 1.59
N ASP A 26 10.48 10.43 1.35
CA ASP A 26 11.30 10.62 0.16
C ASP A 26 12.32 9.48 -0.02
N ALA A 27 12.64 9.15 -1.27
CA ALA A 27 13.55 8.06 -1.64
C ALA A 27 13.16 6.62 -1.22
N ALA A 28 11.98 6.42 -0.61
CA ALA A 28 11.48 5.09 -0.24
C ALA A 28 11.23 4.14 -1.43
N GLY A 29 11.11 4.68 -2.65
CA GLY A 29 10.92 3.91 -3.89
C GLY A 29 9.48 3.85 -4.40
N LYS A 30 8.60 4.75 -3.93
CA LYS A 30 7.20 4.87 -4.39
C LYS A 30 7.09 4.93 -5.92
N THR A 31 7.80 5.89 -6.53
CA THR A 31 7.82 6.09 -7.97
C THR A 31 8.34 4.86 -8.72
N THR A 32 9.38 4.20 -8.19
CA THR A 32 9.93 2.97 -8.78
C THR A 32 8.90 1.84 -8.77
N ILE A 33 8.15 1.67 -7.68
CA ILE A 33 7.07 0.67 -7.60
C ILE A 33 5.98 0.99 -8.64
N LEU A 34 5.55 2.25 -8.76
CA LEU A 34 4.56 2.66 -9.76
C LEU A 34 4.99 2.32 -11.19
N TYR A 35 6.22 2.69 -11.57
CA TYR A 35 6.76 2.34 -12.89
C TYR A 35 6.86 0.84 -13.10
N LYS A 36 7.31 0.09 -12.07
CA LYS A 36 7.48 -1.37 -12.18
C LYS A 36 6.15 -2.06 -12.43
N LEU A 37 5.09 -1.60 -11.77
CA LEU A 37 3.76 -2.16 -11.85
C LEU A 37 2.98 -1.72 -13.10
N HIS A 38 3.49 -0.75 -13.87
CA HIS A 38 2.81 -0.21 -15.05
C HIS A 38 1.35 0.24 -14.73
N ILE A 39 1.11 0.71 -13.49
CA ILE A 39 -0.20 1.14 -13.05
C ILE A 39 -0.47 2.52 -13.65
N GLY A 40 -1.18 2.55 -14.79
CA GLY A 40 -1.88 3.72 -15.35
C GLY A 40 -1.17 5.08 -15.24
N GLU A 41 -1.98 6.13 -15.14
CA GLU A 41 -1.50 7.50 -14.96
C GLU A 41 -1.21 7.79 -13.48
N VAL A 42 -0.01 8.32 -13.19
CA VAL A 42 0.35 8.81 -11.86
C VAL A 42 -0.26 10.19 -11.66
N LEU A 43 -1.39 10.25 -10.96
CA LEU A 43 -1.92 11.54 -10.50
C LEU A 43 -1.17 11.97 -9.24
N SER A 44 -0.19 12.84 -9.44
CA SER A 44 0.45 13.59 -8.35
C SER A 44 -0.59 14.56 -7.79
N THR A 45 -0.85 14.45 -6.49
CA THR A 45 -1.83 15.23 -5.70
C THR A 45 -3.26 14.69 -5.74
N VAL A 46 -3.68 14.11 -4.60
CA VAL A 46 -5.08 13.88 -4.28
C VAL A 46 -5.46 14.94 -3.25
N PRO A 47 -6.37 15.88 -3.57
CA PRO A 47 -6.98 16.73 -2.56
C PRO A 47 -7.71 15.82 -1.56
N THR A 48 -7.53 16.09 -0.27
CA THR A 48 -7.92 15.26 0.89
C THR A 48 -9.40 14.88 0.99
N ILE A 49 -10.26 15.32 0.06
CA ILE A 49 -11.71 15.35 0.26
C ILE A 49 -12.43 14.06 -0.16
N ALA A 50 -11.79 13.09 -0.84
CA ALA A 50 -12.53 11.90 -1.29
C ALA A 50 -11.71 10.62 -1.56
N PHE A 51 -10.64 10.33 -0.80
CA PHE A 51 -9.94 9.05 -0.95
C PHE A 51 -10.53 7.97 -0.03
N TRP A 52 -11.21 6.98 -0.63
CA TRP A 52 -11.82 5.84 0.09
C TRP A 52 -11.19 4.48 -0.29
N GLY A 53 -10.07 4.50 -1.01
CA GLY A 53 -9.40 3.29 -1.50
C GLY A 53 -8.39 2.71 -0.51
N PRO A 54 -7.68 1.63 -0.88
CA PRO A 54 -6.59 1.08 -0.08
C PRO A 54 -5.35 2.00 -0.03
N GLY A 55 -4.60 1.92 1.06
CA GLY A 55 -3.36 2.67 1.26
C GLY A 55 -2.15 1.76 1.08
N ILE A 56 -1.20 2.18 0.26
CA ILE A 56 0.12 1.56 0.17
C ILE A 56 1.13 2.49 0.84
N TYR A 57 1.81 2.01 1.87
CA TYR A 57 2.91 2.74 2.51
C TYR A 57 4.25 2.08 2.16
N VAL A 58 5.20 2.86 1.67
CA VAL A 58 6.51 2.34 1.25
C VAL A 58 7.58 2.84 2.21
N VAL A 59 8.37 1.91 2.74
CA VAL A 59 9.51 2.18 3.63
C VAL A 59 10.81 1.85 2.92
N ASP A 60 11.78 2.76 3.00
CA ASP A 60 13.16 2.46 2.68
C ASP A 60 13.76 1.56 3.78
N SER A 61 13.97 0.28 3.50
CA SER A 61 14.48 -0.65 4.51
C SER A 61 15.96 -0.40 4.85
N LEU A 62 16.71 0.34 4.03
CA LEU A 62 18.08 0.73 4.38
C LEU A 62 18.12 1.90 5.36
N ASP A 63 17.05 2.68 5.43
CA ASP A 63 17.03 3.92 6.20
C ASP A 63 16.57 3.71 7.64
N ARG A 64 17.42 3.01 8.40
CA ARG A 64 17.19 2.72 9.81
C ARG A 64 17.08 4.00 10.64
N GLU A 65 17.83 5.04 10.29
CA GLU A 65 17.85 6.30 11.04
C GLU A 65 16.51 7.04 10.94
N ARG A 66 15.85 7.01 9.78
CA ARG A 66 14.56 7.69 9.58
C ARG A 66 13.33 6.83 9.91
N ILE A 67 13.49 5.60 10.43
CA ILE A 67 12.34 4.75 10.77
C ILE A 67 11.41 5.40 11.80
N GLY A 68 11.95 6.16 12.76
CA GLY A 68 11.17 6.93 13.74
C GLY A 68 10.35 8.06 13.10
N LYS A 69 10.93 8.74 12.10
CA LYS A 69 10.21 9.75 11.30
C LYS A 69 9.12 9.11 10.45
N ALA A 70 9.44 8.00 9.78
CA ALA A 70 8.47 7.23 9.00
C ALA A 70 7.30 6.77 9.87
N ARG A 71 7.56 6.30 11.09
CA ARG A 71 6.53 5.97 12.08
C ARG A 71 5.65 7.17 12.39
N ALA A 72 6.22 8.33 12.69
CA ALA A 72 5.44 9.53 13.03
C ALA A 72 4.48 9.93 11.88
N GLU A 73 4.97 9.95 10.64
CA GLU A 73 4.15 10.25 9.46
C GLU A 73 3.09 9.16 9.22
N PHE A 74 3.48 7.89 9.29
CA PHE A 74 2.56 6.76 9.16
C PHE A 74 1.43 6.82 10.20
N GLN A 75 1.76 7.10 11.45
CA GLN A 75 0.80 7.23 12.55
C GLN A 75 -0.14 8.43 12.35
N ALA A 76 0.33 9.53 11.75
CA ALA A 76 -0.53 10.65 11.37
C ALA A 76 -1.51 10.23 10.27
N ILE A 77 -1.04 9.54 9.23
CA ILE A 77 -1.85 9.07 8.10
C ILE A 77 -2.94 8.11 8.56
N ILE A 78 -2.63 7.09 9.36
CA ILE A 78 -3.62 6.07 9.75
C ILE A 78 -4.66 6.56 10.75
N LYS A 79 -4.40 7.70 11.41
CA LYS A 79 -5.35 8.40 12.29
C LYS A 79 -6.24 9.38 11.52
N ASP A 80 -5.92 9.66 10.26
CA ASP A 80 -6.76 10.50 9.42
C ASP A 80 -8.15 9.86 9.26
N PRO A 81 -9.25 10.61 9.47
CA PRO A 81 -10.62 10.13 9.31
C PRO A 81 -10.88 9.40 7.98
N PHE A 82 -10.27 9.85 6.89
CA PHE A 82 -10.42 9.24 5.56
C PHE A 82 -9.70 7.90 5.44
N MET A 83 -8.73 7.63 6.31
CA MET A 83 -7.95 6.39 6.33
C MET A 83 -8.47 5.37 7.36
N LEU A 84 -9.49 5.68 8.16
CA LEU A 84 -9.95 4.83 9.27
C LEU A 84 -10.38 3.42 8.82
N ASN A 85 -11.15 3.34 7.73
CA ASN A 85 -11.66 2.07 7.18
C ASN A 85 -10.80 1.50 6.05
N CYS A 86 -9.64 2.10 5.82
CA CYS A 86 -8.72 1.71 4.76
C CYS A 86 -7.89 0.47 5.17
N ALA A 87 -7.76 -0.49 4.26
CA ALA A 87 -6.76 -1.56 4.34
C ALA A 87 -5.38 -1.00 3.94
N ILE A 88 -4.35 -1.33 4.72
CA ILE A 88 -3.00 -0.78 4.54
C ILE A 88 -2.00 -1.87 4.18
N LEU A 89 -1.43 -1.78 2.99
CA LEU A 89 -0.27 -2.58 2.58
C LEU A 89 1.00 -1.79 2.84
N VAL A 90 1.96 -2.37 3.56
CA VAL A 90 3.28 -1.80 3.78
C VAL A 90 4.30 -2.56 2.95
N PHE A 91 5.03 -1.86 2.09
CA PHE A 91 6.21 -2.42 1.43
C PHE A 91 7.48 -2.05 2.23
N ALA A 92 8.13 -3.05 2.81
CA ALA A 92 9.51 -2.95 3.27
C ALA A 92 10.41 -3.07 2.04
N ASN A 93 10.68 -1.95 1.38
CA ASN A 93 11.33 -1.92 0.07
C ASN A 93 12.87 -1.91 0.18
N LYS A 94 13.55 -2.24 -0.92
CA LYS A 94 15.02 -2.38 -1.04
C LYS A 94 15.60 -3.59 -0.30
N GLN A 95 14.84 -4.68 -0.24
CA GLN A 95 15.30 -5.94 0.38
C GLN A 95 16.49 -6.59 -0.35
N ASP A 96 16.79 -6.14 -1.58
CA ASP A 96 17.98 -6.55 -2.33
C ASP A 96 19.29 -5.98 -1.76
N MET A 97 19.21 -4.98 -0.88
CA MET A 97 20.38 -4.28 -0.36
C MET A 97 20.89 -4.89 0.94
N LYS A 98 22.22 -5.03 1.05
CA LYS A 98 22.87 -5.52 2.28
C LYS A 98 22.60 -4.56 3.45
N GLY A 99 22.17 -5.10 4.58
CA GLY A 99 21.89 -4.32 5.80
C GLY A 99 20.46 -3.75 5.86
N ALA A 100 19.63 -4.00 4.85
CA ALA A 100 18.22 -3.65 4.88
C ALA A 100 17.54 -4.26 6.11
N MET A 101 16.65 -3.47 6.74
CA MET A 101 15.71 -3.96 7.73
C MET A 101 14.88 -5.08 7.14
N THR A 102 14.74 -6.17 7.88
CA THR A 102 13.77 -7.20 7.57
C THR A 102 12.35 -6.63 7.63
N PRO A 103 11.37 -7.26 6.97
CA PRO A 103 9.97 -6.85 7.09
C PRO A 103 9.49 -6.80 8.55
N MET A 104 10.02 -7.65 9.42
CA MET A 104 9.68 -7.67 10.85
C MET A 104 10.27 -6.47 11.60
N GLU A 105 11.51 -6.09 11.33
CA GLU A 105 12.11 -4.86 11.90
C GLU A 105 11.34 -3.61 11.44
N VAL A 106 10.91 -3.56 10.17
CA VAL A 106 10.06 -2.46 9.68
C VAL A 106 8.68 -2.48 10.35
N CYS A 107 8.08 -3.66 10.53
CA CYS A 107 6.81 -3.84 11.23
C CYS A 107 6.85 -3.27 12.65
N GLU A 108 7.90 -3.63 13.40
CA GLU A 108 8.16 -3.11 14.73
C GLU A 108 8.44 -1.60 14.70
N GLY A 109 9.30 -1.15 13.79
CA GLY A 109 9.69 0.24 13.63
C GLY A 109 8.52 1.19 13.36
N LEU A 110 7.52 0.75 12.57
CA LEU A 110 6.27 1.51 12.34
C LEU A 110 5.22 1.33 13.45
N GLY A 111 5.40 0.33 14.32
CA GLY A 111 4.45 -0.01 15.38
C GLY A 111 3.16 -0.65 14.86
N LEU A 112 3.24 -1.48 13.81
CA LEU A 112 2.05 -2.09 13.19
C LEU A 112 1.27 -3.01 14.14
N TYR A 113 1.95 -3.67 15.09
CA TYR A 113 1.30 -4.50 16.11
C TYR A 113 0.29 -3.74 17.00
N ASN A 114 0.39 -2.42 17.07
CA ASN A 114 -0.53 -1.60 17.85
C ASN A 114 -1.86 -1.36 17.12
N LEU A 115 -1.96 -1.72 15.83
CA LEU A 115 -3.13 -1.47 14.99
C LEU A 115 -4.16 -2.60 15.10
N LYS A 116 -4.78 -2.73 16.28
CA LYS A 116 -5.71 -3.83 16.58
C LYS A 116 -6.99 -3.83 15.74
N ASN A 117 -7.45 -2.66 15.31
CA ASN A 117 -8.73 -2.50 14.62
C ASN A 117 -8.56 -2.11 13.14
N LYS A 118 -7.42 -2.43 12.53
CA LYS A 118 -7.13 -2.07 11.13
C LYS A 118 -6.56 -3.27 10.40
N ARG A 119 -7.03 -3.50 9.17
CA ARG A 119 -6.46 -4.52 8.29
C ARG A 119 -5.14 -4.00 7.72
N TRP A 120 -4.06 -4.72 7.97
CA TRP A 120 -2.76 -4.37 7.43
C TRP A 120 -1.95 -5.62 7.08
N HIS A 121 -0.98 -5.44 6.19
CA HIS A 121 0.02 -6.45 5.86
C HIS A 121 1.35 -5.78 5.55
N ILE A 122 2.43 -6.49 5.82
CA ILE A 122 3.77 -6.06 5.47
C ILE A 122 4.42 -7.08 4.55
N GLN A 123 4.99 -6.58 3.46
CA GLN A 123 5.62 -7.38 2.44
C GLN A 123 7.02 -6.83 2.15
N GLY A 124 8.02 -7.72 2.24
CA GLY A 124 9.37 -7.40 1.77
C GLY A 124 9.36 -7.26 0.25
N ALA A 125 9.97 -6.21 -0.28
CA ALA A 125 9.96 -5.94 -1.72
C ALA A 125 11.30 -5.42 -2.26
N CYS A 126 11.53 -5.68 -3.55
CA CYS A 126 12.53 -5.00 -4.36
C CYS A 126 11.84 -4.32 -5.54
N ALA A 127 11.65 -3.01 -5.48
CA ALA A 127 10.98 -2.27 -6.55
C ALA A 127 11.68 -2.38 -7.92
N LEU A 128 13.02 -2.47 -7.94
CA LEU A 128 13.79 -2.58 -9.19
C LEU A 128 13.58 -3.92 -9.89
N ARG A 129 13.58 -5.01 -9.12
CA ARG A 129 13.44 -6.38 -9.64
C ARG A 129 11.98 -6.78 -9.81
N GLY A 130 11.10 -6.26 -8.96
CA GLY A 130 9.67 -6.58 -8.89
C GLY A 130 9.33 -7.63 -7.82
N ASP A 131 10.35 -8.13 -7.12
CA ASP A 131 10.20 -9.17 -6.09
C ASP A 131 9.30 -8.67 -4.95
N GLY A 132 8.36 -9.51 -4.52
CA GLY A 132 7.43 -9.21 -3.41
C GLY A 132 6.28 -8.27 -3.77
N LEU A 133 6.32 -7.56 -4.89
CA LEU A 133 5.25 -6.61 -5.24
C LEU A 133 3.93 -7.33 -5.53
N TYR A 134 3.98 -8.49 -6.19
CA TYR A 134 2.78 -9.25 -6.55
C TYR A 134 2.11 -9.87 -5.35
N GLU A 135 2.90 -10.41 -4.42
CA GLU A 135 2.44 -11.04 -3.19
C GLU A 135 1.74 -10.00 -2.29
N GLY A 136 2.33 -8.81 -2.16
CA GLY A 136 1.74 -7.72 -1.41
C GLY A 136 0.44 -7.22 -2.04
N LEU A 137 0.41 -7.10 -3.38
CA LEU A 137 -0.82 -6.76 -4.08
C LEU A 137 -1.85 -7.88 -3.94
N ASP A 138 -1.54 -9.15 -4.17
CA ASP A 138 -2.48 -10.26 -4.04
C ASP A 138 -3.21 -10.26 -2.69
N TRP A 139 -2.47 -10.07 -1.60
CA TRP A 139 -3.04 -9.88 -0.26
C TRP A 139 -4.05 -8.72 -0.21
N LEU A 140 -3.70 -7.58 -0.79
CA LEU A 140 -4.57 -6.41 -0.85
C LEU A 140 -5.85 -6.72 -1.65
N SER A 141 -5.78 -7.57 -2.68
CA SER A 141 -6.93 -8.00 -3.50
C SER A 141 -7.91 -8.78 -2.66
N GLY A 142 -7.39 -9.81 -1.99
CA GLY A 142 -8.17 -10.71 -1.16
C GLY A 142 -8.85 -9.93 -0.04
N THR A 143 -8.08 -9.07 0.62
CA THR A 143 -8.59 -8.21 1.70
C THR A 143 -9.73 -7.31 1.23
N LEU A 144 -9.61 -6.66 0.07
CA LEU A 144 -10.66 -5.79 -0.47
C LEU A 144 -11.91 -6.57 -0.89
N LYS A 145 -11.75 -7.77 -1.45
CA LYS A 145 -12.87 -8.66 -1.76
C LYS A 145 -13.64 -9.07 -0.50
N GLU A 146 -12.92 -9.42 0.56
CA GLU A 146 -13.52 -9.74 1.87
C GLU A 146 -14.22 -8.53 2.49
N MET A 147 -13.61 -7.34 2.42
CA MET A 147 -14.22 -6.10 2.89
C MET A 147 -15.53 -5.82 2.16
N LYS A 148 -15.53 -5.92 0.82
CA LYS A 148 -16.73 -5.74 0.00
C LYS A 148 -17.82 -6.77 0.34
N ALA A 149 -17.44 -8.03 0.54
CA ALA A 149 -18.36 -9.09 0.95
C ALA A 149 -18.96 -8.86 2.36
N ALA A 150 -18.19 -8.25 3.26
CA ALA A 150 -18.64 -7.87 4.61
C ALA A 150 -19.49 -6.58 4.65
N GLY A 151 -19.87 -6.02 3.49
CA GLY A 151 -20.69 -4.81 3.41
C GLY A 151 -19.91 -3.50 3.61
N TYR A 152 -18.57 -3.53 3.63
CA TYR A 152 -17.79 -2.31 3.46
C TYR A 152 -17.91 -1.86 1.99
N SER A 153 -18.90 -1.02 1.73
CA SER A 153 -19.00 -0.30 0.47
C SER A 153 -17.85 0.72 0.39
N SER A 154 -16.92 0.50 -0.53
CA SER A 154 -16.15 1.60 -1.14
C SER A 154 -17.03 2.49 -2.02
N ALA A 155 -18.31 2.17 -2.14
CA ALA A 155 -19.32 2.86 -2.90
C ALA A 155 -20.01 3.96 -2.08
N GLY A 156 -19.48 5.18 -2.19
CA GLY A 156 -20.31 6.34 -2.50
C GLY A 156 -20.75 6.32 -3.97
N ALA A 157 -21.23 5.18 -4.47
CA ALA A 157 -21.89 5.13 -5.77
C ALA A 157 -23.38 5.45 -5.53
N THR A 158 -23.79 6.56 -6.12
CA THR A 158 -25.19 7.03 -6.30
C THR A 158 -25.95 7.47 -5.05
N SER A 159 -25.88 8.77 -4.77
CA SER A 159 -27.11 9.53 -4.54
C SER A 159 -27.17 10.63 -5.61
N SER A 160 -28.04 10.40 -6.58
CA SER A 160 -28.47 11.32 -7.61
C SER A 160 -28.83 12.69 -7.02
N PHE A 161 -28.27 13.76 -7.59
CA PHE A 161 -28.93 15.04 -7.87
C PHE A 161 -28.27 15.64 -9.11
#